data_AF-A0A8J4RV95-F1
#
_entry.id   AF-A0A8J4RV95-F1
#
_cell.length_a   1.000
_cell.length_b   1.000
_cell.length_c   1.000
_cell.angle_alpha   90.00
_cell.angle_beta   90.00
_cell.angle_gamma   90.00
#
_symmetry.space_group_name_H-M   'P 1'
#
loop_
_entity.id
_entity.type
_entity.pdbx_description
1 polymer ?
#
loop_
_entity_poly.entity_id
_entity_poly.type
_entity_poly.pdbx_seq_one_letter_code
_entity_poly.pdbx_strand_id
1 'polypeptide(L)'
;MQQFREIETCIECSAFKHIQITLSFDETTTLEDVDKLLKVFAGGKPVPFTAASLASEVETMIPSGLVRESPYLTHPIFNTYHTEHELLRYIRRLQSKDLSLCHSMIPLGSCTMKLNATSEMMPVTWPGFTDIHPFGPTEQSQGYQEMFKDLGEVLCTITGFDSFSLQPNAGAAGEYAGLMVIRAYHLARGDHHRNVCIIPVSAHGTNPASAAMCGMEIVSVGTDAKGNINIEELRKAAESNKDNLSALMVTYPSTHGVNEEGIDEICKIIHDNGGQVYMDGANMNAQVGLRSPGWIGADVCHLNLH
;
A
#
# COMPACT_ATOMS: atom_id res chain seq x y z
N MET A 1 -28.01 11.93 -8.00
CA MET A 1 -27.72 11.52 -6.61
C MET A 1 -26.33 12.06 -6.28
N GLN A 2 -26.22 13.28 -5.75
CA GLN A 2 -24.98 13.73 -5.12
C GLN A 2 -24.95 13.06 -3.76
N GLN A 3 -24.01 12.15 -3.56
CA GLN A 3 -23.67 11.63 -2.24
C GLN A 3 -23.15 12.81 -1.43
N PHE A 4 -23.75 13.08 -0.27
CA PHE A 4 -23.07 13.83 0.78
C PHE A 4 -21.80 13.04 1.09
N ARG A 5 -20.64 13.54 0.66
CA ARG A 5 -19.40 12.77 0.69
C ARG A 5 -18.91 12.46 2.11
N GLU A 6 -19.37 13.20 3.12
CA GLU A 6 -19.13 12.86 4.53
C GLU A 6 -20.35 13.24 5.39
N ILE A 7 -21.22 12.26 5.64
CA ILE A 7 -21.92 12.16 6.93
C ILE A 7 -21.16 11.07 7.68
N GLU A 8 -20.18 11.46 8.49
CA GLU A 8 -19.60 10.53 9.45
C GLU A 8 -20.61 10.34 10.59
N THR A 9 -21.39 9.27 10.51
CA THR A 9 -22.04 8.70 11.69
C THR A 9 -20.99 7.95 12.48
N CYS A 10 -20.29 8.66 13.38
CA CYS A 10 -19.50 8.02 14.40
C CYS A 10 -20.46 7.40 15.43
N ILE A 11 -20.88 6.16 15.23
CA ILE A 11 -21.57 5.37 16.26
C ILE A 11 -20.49 4.75 17.14
N GLU A 12 -19.88 5.54 18.02
CA GLU A 12 -19.14 4.95 19.13
C GLU A 12 -20.13 4.46 20.19
N CYS A 13 -20.27 3.13 20.25
CA CYS A 13 -20.95 2.43 21.32
C CYS A 13 -20.16 2.57 22.63
N SER A 14 -20.48 3.57 23.45
CA SER A 14 -20.22 3.51 24.88
C SER A 14 -21.34 4.19 25.67
N ALA A 15 -22.27 3.37 26.18
CA ALA A 15 -23.18 3.59 27.32
C ALA A 15 -24.03 4.88 27.42
N PHE A 16 -23.97 5.83 26.50
CA PHE A 16 -24.84 7.02 26.44
C PHE A 16 -25.34 7.24 25.00
N LYS A 17 -26.67 7.20 24.80
CA LYS A 17 -27.32 7.40 23.50
C LYS A 17 -27.30 8.89 23.09
N HIS A 18 -26.18 9.36 22.57
CA HIS A 18 -26.14 10.61 21.81
C HIS A 18 -25.79 10.28 20.36
N ILE A 19 -26.68 10.63 19.44
CA ILE A 19 -26.38 10.58 18.00
C ILE A 19 -25.70 11.92 17.68
N GLN A 20 -24.41 11.85 17.37
CA GLN A 20 -23.66 12.98 16.82
C GLN A 20 -23.44 12.72 15.33
N ILE A 21 -23.68 13.76 14.52
CA ILE A 21 -23.42 13.75 13.09
C ILE A 21 -22.35 14.79 12.82
N THR A 22 -21.24 14.36 12.22
CA THR A 22 -20.18 15.26 11.76
C THR A 22 -20.32 15.47 10.25
N LEU A 23 -20.11 16.70 9.81
CA LEU A 23 -20.16 17.11 8.42
C LEU A 23 -18.84 17.78 8.07
N SER A 24 -18.19 17.30 7.02
CA SER A 24 -17.02 17.94 6.43
C SER A 24 -17.38 18.48 5.06
N PHE A 25 -16.95 19.70 4.78
CA PHE A 25 -17.12 20.33 3.48
C PHE A 25 -15.76 20.42 2.78
N ASP A 26 -15.79 20.36 1.46
CA ASP A 26 -14.61 20.43 0.60
C ASP A 26 -14.77 21.48 -0.51
N GLU A 27 -13.77 21.60 -1.38
CA GLU A 27 -13.76 22.55 -2.51
C GLU A 27 -14.93 22.38 -3.48
N THR A 28 -15.51 21.18 -3.58
CA THR A 28 -16.63 20.88 -4.48
C THR A 28 -17.99 21.29 -3.91
N THR A 29 -18.03 21.65 -2.62
CA THR A 29 -19.27 22.01 -1.94
C THR A 29 -19.82 23.33 -2.47
N THR A 30 -21.08 23.31 -2.90
CA THR A 30 -21.80 24.51 -3.34
C THR A 30 -22.87 24.96 -2.34
N LEU A 31 -23.37 26.19 -2.48
CA LEU A 31 -24.53 26.66 -1.70
C LEU A 31 -25.77 25.78 -1.92
N GLU A 32 -25.93 25.19 -3.11
CA GLU A 32 -27.03 24.25 -3.40
C GLU A 32 -26.91 22.96 -2.58
N ASP A 33 -25.69 22.50 -2.31
CA ASP A 33 -25.46 21.30 -1.48
C ASP A 33 -25.76 21.58 -0.02
N VAL A 34 -25.44 22.79 0.46
CA VAL A 34 -25.87 23.27 1.79
C VAL A 34 -27.40 23.35 1.88
N ASP A 35 -28.08 23.86 0.85
CA ASP A 35 -29.55 23.88 0.81
C ASP A 35 -30.16 22.47 0.85
N LYS A 36 -29.55 21.48 0.17
CA LYS A 36 -29.96 20.07 0.26
C LYS A 36 -29.78 19.55 1.68
N LEU A 37 -28.64 19.85 2.32
CA LEU A 37 -28.34 19.44 3.68
C LEU A 37 -29.37 20.00 4.68
N LEU A 38 -29.67 21.29 4.59
CA LEU A 38 -30.69 21.96 5.42
C LEU A 38 -32.06 21.27 5.31
N LYS A 39 -32.45 20.86 4.09
CA LYS A 39 -33.69 20.10 3.87
C LYS A 39 -33.67 18.71 4.50
N VAL A 40 -32.52 18.01 4.46
CA VAL A 40 -32.36 16.70 5.13
C VAL A 40 -32.58 16.87 6.64
N PHE A 41 -31.90 17.84 7.27
CA PHE A 41 -32.03 18.09 8.71
C PHE A 41 -33.40 18.64 9.12
N ALA A 42 -34.13 19.31 8.21
CA ALA A 42 -35.50 19.75 8.46
C ALA A 42 -36.52 18.60 8.54
N GLY A 43 -36.17 17.39 8.11
CA GLY A 43 -36.99 16.19 8.29
C GLY A 43 -38.38 16.29 7.66
N GLY A 44 -38.49 16.94 6.50
CA GLY A 44 -39.76 17.14 5.78
C GLY A 44 -40.53 18.43 6.15
N LYS A 45 -40.02 19.23 7.09
CA LYS A 45 -40.54 20.58 7.35
C LYS A 45 -40.03 21.58 6.30
N PRO A 46 -40.78 22.66 6.01
CA PRO A 46 -40.30 23.72 5.13
C PRO A 46 -39.11 24.45 5.77
N VAL A 47 -38.10 24.75 4.95
CA VAL A 47 -36.96 25.61 5.31
C VAL A 47 -37.24 27.01 4.77
N PRO A 48 -37.45 28.04 5.61
CA PRO A 48 -37.90 29.37 5.18
C PRO A 48 -36.77 30.28 4.67
N PHE A 49 -35.54 29.76 4.55
CA PHE A 49 -34.34 30.47 4.14
C PHE A 49 -33.49 29.60 3.20
N THR A 50 -32.54 30.22 2.52
CA THR A 50 -31.52 29.54 1.71
C THR A 50 -30.12 29.82 2.28
N ALA A 51 -29.15 28.96 1.96
CA ALA A 51 -27.75 29.17 2.29
C ALA A 51 -27.25 30.55 1.81
N ALA A 52 -27.66 30.96 0.61
CA ALA A 52 -27.34 32.27 0.06
C ALA A 52 -27.92 33.43 0.89
N SER A 53 -29.15 33.29 1.41
CA SER A 53 -29.76 34.33 2.25
C SER A 53 -29.08 34.49 3.62
N LEU A 54 -28.43 33.43 4.11
CA LEU A 54 -27.68 33.45 5.38
C LEU A 54 -26.24 33.91 5.20
N ALA A 55 -25.70 33.90 3.98
CA ALA A 55 -24.27 34.09 3.72
C ALA A 55 -23.70 35.41 4.29
N SER A 56 -24.48 36.49 4.29
CA SER A 56 -24.05 37.77 4.86
C SER A 56 -23.98 37.79 6.40
N GLU A 57 -24.62 36.82 7.06
CA GLU A 57 -24.65 36.68 8.52
C GLU A 57 -23.57 35.71 9.02
N VAL A 58 -22.90 35.00 8.12
CA VAL A 58 -21.87 34.01 8.47
C VAL A 58 -20.52 34.70 8.68
N GLU A 59 -20.02 34.63 9.91
CA GLU A 59 -18.67 35.05 10.26
C GLU A 59 -17.67 33.88 10.15
N THR A 60 -16.40 34.21 9.92
CA THR A 60 -15.33 33.20 9.93
C THR A 60 -15.14 32.66 11.34
N MET A 61 -15.27 31.34 11.50
CA MET A 61 -15.20 30.69 12.82
C MET A 61 -13.77 30.36 13.29
N ILE A 62 -12.73 30.77 12.53
CA ILE A 62 -11.33 30.58 12.94
C ILE A 62 -11.02 31.58 14.06
N PRO A 63 -10.71 31.13 15.30
CA PRO A 63 -10.35 32.03 16.39
C PRO A 63 -9.16 32.93 16.01
N SER A 64 -9.17 34.18 16.47
CA SER A 64 -8.12 35.17 16.11
C SER A 64 -6.70 34.69 16.40
N GLY A 65 -6.48 33.94 17.48
CA GLY A 65 -5.18 33.36 17.82
C GLY A 65 -4.75 32.17 16.95
N LEU A 66 -5.60 31.69 16.04
CA LEU A 66 -5.32 30.60 15.10
C LEU A 66 -5.29 31.07 13.64
N VAL A 67 -5.55 32.35 13.38
CA VAL A 67 -5.46 32.91 12.03
C VAL A 67 -4.00 32.94 11.60
N ARG A 68 -3.70 32.37 10.44
CA ARG A 68 -2.33 32.36 9.91
C ARG A 68 -1.91 33.77 9.48
N GLU A 69 -0.88 34.30 10.13
CA GLU A 69 -0.30 35.62 9.80
C GLU A 69 0.92 35.53 8.87
N SER A 70 1.61 34.38 8.85
CA SER A 70 2.82 34.18 8.04
C SER A 70 2.48 34.08 6.54
N PRO A 71 3.27 34.69 5.64
CA PRO A 71 3.11 34.46 4.21
C PRO A 71 3.52 33.03 3.83
N TYR A 72 3.02 32.54 2.69
CA TYR A 72 3.33 31.23 2.14
C TYR A 72 3.39 31.28 0.62
N LEU A 73 4.02 30.26 0.00
CA LEU A 73 4.21 30.18 -1.45
C LEU A 73 4.86 31.46 -2.04
N THR A 74 5.78 32.08 -1.29
CA THR A 74 6.41 33.36 -1.65
C THR A 74 7.48 33.23 -2.73
N HIS A 75 8.00 32.02 -2.96
CA HIS A 75 8.95 31.78 -4.03
C HIS A 75 8.29 32.11 -5.39
N PRO A 76 9.01 32.78 -6.32
CA PRO A 76 8.42 33.21 -7.59
C PRO A 76 7.74 32.10 -8.39
N ILE A 77 8.19 30.85 -8.24
CA ILE A 77 7.62 29.69 -8.94
C ILE A 77 6.10 29.53 -8.75
N PHE A 78 5.58 29.86 -7.57
CA PHE A 78 4.15 29.76 -7.25
C PHE A 78 3.34 30.98 -7.73
N ASN A 79 4.03 32.01 -8.24
CA ASN A 79 3.45 33.29 -8.66
C ASN A 79 3.72 33.59 -10.15
N THR A 80 4.21 32.61 -10.91
CA THR A 80 4.59 32.79 -12.33
C THR A 80 3.64 32.11 -13.31
N TYR A 81 3.03 30.98 -12.95
CA TYR A 81 2.28 30.12 -13.89
C TYR A 81 0.80 29.99 -13.47
N HIS A 82 0.04 31.09 -13.57
CA HIS A 82 -1.37 31.11 -13.13
C HIS A 82 -2.37 30.87 -14.25
N THR A 83 -1.98 31.10 -15.51
CA THR A 83 -2.82 30.72 -16.65
C THR A 83 -2.57 29.27 -17.05
N GLU A 84 -3.61 28.62 -17.58
CA GLU A 84 -3.52 27.24 -18.07
C GLU A 84 -2.38 27.06 -19.08
N HIS A 85 -2.20 28.02 -19.99
CA HIS A 85 -1.17 27.94 -21.04
C HIS A 85 0.26 28.09 -20.51
N GLU A 86 0.44 28.93 -19.49
CA GLU A 86 1.73 29.07 -18.79
C GLU A 86 2.09 27.80 -18.02
N LEU A 87 1.12 27.21 -17.31
CA LEU A 87 1.31 25.96 -16.59
C LEU A 87 1.59 24.80 -17.55
N LEU A 88 0.87 24.71 -18.67
CA LEU A 88 1.11 23.72 -19.74
C LEU A 88 2.56 23.79 -20.25
N ARG A 89 3.05 25.00 -20.57
CA ARG A 89 4.44 25.20 -21.01
C ARG A 89 5.44 24.81 -19.93
N TYR A 90 5.13 25.13 -18.67
CA TYR A 90 5.98 24.77 -17.54
C TYR A 90 6.10 23.25 -17.38
N ILE A 91 4.98 22.53 -17.35
CA ILE A 91 4.92 21.07 -17.27
C ILE A 91 5.69 20.44 -18.45
N ARG A 92 5.46 20.90 -19.68
CA ARG A 92 6.17 20.40 -20.86
C ARG A 92 7.68 20.61 -20.76
N ARG A 93 8.12 21.76 -20.24
CA ARG A 93 9.54 22.06 -20.03
C ARG A 93 10.17 21.13 -19.00
N LEU A 94 9.47 20.83 -17.90
CA LEU A 94 9.95 19.85 -16.92
C LEU A 94 10.04 18.46 -17.54
N GLN A 95 8.95 18.00 -18.16
CA GLN A 95 8.88 16.70 -18.83
C GLN A 95 10.02 16.50 -19.86
N SER A 96 10.39 17.54 -20.61
CA SER A 96 11.45 17.46 -21.62
C SER A 96 12.86 17.23 -21.06
N LYS A 97 13.07 17.39 -19.75
CA LYS A 97 14.35 17.14 -19.09
C LYS A 97 14.50 15.69 -18.62
N ASP A 98 13.41 14.93 -18.59
CA ASP A 98 13.38 13.60 -17.98
C ASP A 98 13.37 12.53 -19.05
N LEU A 99 14.38 11.64 -19.02
CA LEU A 99 14.37 10.43 -19.85
C LEU A 99 13.33 9.46 -19.30
N SER A 100 12.36 9.12 -20.13
CA SER A 100 11.26 8.20 -19.80
C SER A 100 11.14 7.05 -20.80
N LEU A 101 10.25 6.08 -20.52
CA LEU A 101 9.94 4.98 -21.44
C LEU A 101 9.36 5.42 -22.80
N CYS A 102 8.96 6.69 -22.94
CA CYS A 102 8.60 7.25 -24.25
C CYS A 102 9.79 7.45 -25.20
N HIS A 103 11.02 7.34 -24.69
CA HIS A 103 12.24 7.65 -25.45
C HIS A 103 13.06 6.40 -25.79
N SER A 104 13.34 5.58 -24.77
CA SER A 104 14.22 4.42 -24.90
C SER A 104 13.95 3.40 -23.81
N MET A 105 14.58 2.23 -23.94
CA MET A 105 14.69 1.28 -22.85
C MET A 105 15.37 1.93 -21.63
N ILE A 106 14.84 1.66 -20.44
CA ILE A 106 15.44 2.00 -19.14
C ILE A 106 15.71 0.68 -18.40
N PRO A 107 16.89 0.06 -18.57
CA PRO A 107 17.17 -1.30 -18.11
C PRO A 107 17.61 -1.34 -16.65
N LEU A 108 16.78 -0.80 -15.75
CA LEU A 108 17.04 -0.83 -14.32
C LEU A 108 16.71 -2.24 -13.78
N GLY A 109 17.75 -2.97 -13.37
CA GLY A 109 17.59 -4.28 -12.72
C GLY A 109 16.74 -4.17 -11.46
N SER A 110 15.95 -5.20 -11.17
CA SER A 110 14.99 -5.25 -10.06
C SER A 110 13.80 -4.28 -10.14
N CYS A 111 13.69 -3.44 -11.20
CA CYS A 111 12.59 -2.48 -11.36
C CYS A 111 11.54 -2.89 -12.40
N THR A 112 11.83 -3.88 -13.26
CA THR A 112 10.90 -4.39 -14.28
C THR A 112 10.22 -3.29 -15.11
N MET A 113 11.00 -2.39 -15.72
CA MET A 113 10.51 -1.27 -16.53
C MET A 113 9.81 -1.74 -17.83
N LYS A 114 8.61 -2.30 -17.69
CA LYS A 114 7.76 -2.86 -18.76
C LYS A 114 6.82 -1.81 -19.33
N LEU A 115 6.02 -2.21 -20.31
CA LEU A 115 4.96 -1.38 -20.85
C LEU A 115 3.89 -1.09 -19.77
N ASN A 116 3.54 0.18 -19.60
CA ASN A 116 2.31 0.62 -18.95
C ASN A 116 1.30 0.93 -20.05
N ALA A 117 0.43 -0.02 -20.41
CA ALA A 117 -0.39 0.13 -21.61
C ALA A 117 -1.47 1.20 -21.41
N THR A 118 -1.77 1.98 -22.45
CA THR A 118 -2.78 3.05 -22.34
C THR A 118 -4.15 2.50 -21.92
N SER A 119 -4.53 1.32 -22.41
CA SER A 119 -5.78 0.65 -22.02
C SER A 119 -5.84 0.29 -20.53
N GLU A 120 -4.70 -0.01 -19.91
CA GLU A 120 -4.59 -0.31 -18.48
C GLU A 120 -4.63 0.97 -17.64
N MET A 121 -4.11 2.09 -18.18
CA MET A 121 -4.09 3.38 -17.50
C MET A 121 -5.41 4.17 -17.63
N MET A 122 -6.20 3.95 -18.68
CA MET A 122 -7.45 4.70 -18.89
C MET A 122 -8.43 4.63 -17.70
N PRO A 123 -8.68 3.47 -17.05
CA PRO A 123 -9.66 3.38 -15.97
C PRO A 123 -9.28 4.15 -14.70
N VAL A 124 -7.99 4.41 -14.46
CA VAL A 124 -7.52 5.02 -13.20
C VAL A 124 -8.05 6.44 -13.00
N THR A 125 -8.53 7.10 -14.06
CA THR A 125 -9.14 8.45 -14.01
C THR A 125 -10.65 8.43 -14.19
N TRP A 126 -11.30 7.26 -14.22
CA TRP A 126 -12.76 7.22 -14.30
C TRP A 126 -13.38 7.66 -12.97
N PRO A 127 -14.48 8.43 -12.98
CA PRO A 127 -15.18 8.80 -11.76
C PRO A 127 -15.58 7.59 -10.90
N GLY A 128 -15.98 6.47 -11.51
CA GLY A 128 -16.29 5.24 -10.76
C GLY A 128 -15.13 4.70 -9.89
N PHE A 129 -13.88 5.07 -10.19
CA PHE A 129 -12.70 4.76 -9.39
C PHE A 129 -12.24 5.93 -8.52
N THR A 130 -12.20 7.14 -9.08
CA THR A 130 -11.57 8.32 -8.44
C THR A 130 -12.50 9.06 -7.47
N ASP A 131 -13.81 8.98 -7.69
CA ASP A 131 -14.80 9.83 -7.02
C ASP A 131 -15.52 9.11 -5.86
N ILE A 132 -14.87 8.11 -5.26
CA ILE A 132 -15.38 7.30 -4.15
C ILE A 132 -14.58 7.61 -2.88
N HIS A 133 -15.27 7.95 -1.79
CA HIS A 133 -14.64 8.12 -0.48
C HIS A 133 -14.26 6.75 0.11
N PRO A 134 -13.02 6.55 0.62
CA PRO A 134 -12.55 5.24 1.08
C PRO A 134 -13.33 4.66 2.27
N PHE A 135 -14.01 5.52 3.04
CA PHE A 135 -14.89 5.11 4.16
C PHE A 135 -16.38 5.25 3.84
N GLY A 136 -16.74 5.41 2.57
CA GLY A 136 -18.12 5.41 2.13
C GLY A 136 -18.81 4.05 2.41
N PRO A 137 -20.15 4.01 2.54
CA PRO A 137 -20.88 2.77 2.69
C PRO A 137 -20.55 1.75 1.61
N THR A 138 -20.37 0.49 1.99
CA THR A 138 -19.89 -0.56 1.08
C THR A 138 -20.80 -0.75 -0.14
N GLU A 139 -22.10 -0.52 0.01
CA GLU A 139 -23.09 -0.60 -1.09
C GLU A 139 -22.79 0.38 -2.24
N GLN A 140 -22.05 1.46 -1.97
CA GLN A 140 -21.63 2.46 -2.96
C GLN A 140 -20.36 2.05 -3.72
N SER A 141 -19.70 0.98 -3.27
CA SER A 141 -18.38 0.53 -3.75
C SER A 141 -18.40 -0.89 -4.33
N GLN A 142 -19.58 -1.40 -4.73
CA GLN A 142 -19.73 -2.80 -5.21
C GLN A 142 -18.79 -3.16 -6.36
N GLY A 143 -18.54 -2.23 -7.30
CA GLY A 143 -17.58 -2.45 -8.39
C GLY A 143 -16.14 -2.60 -7.90
N TYR A 144 -15.73 -1.87 -6.85
CA TYR A 144 -14.45 -2.08 -6.18
C TYR A 144 -14.38 -3.45 -5.50
N GLN A 145 -15.46 -3.88 -4.84
CA GLN A 145 -15.51 -5.20 -4.19
C GLN A 145 -15.34 -6.34 -5.19
N GLU A 146 -16.01 -6.24 -6.35
CA GLU A 146 -15.84 -7.20 -7.45
C GLU A 146 -14.39 -7.19 -7.97
N MET A 147 -13.83 -6.01 -8.28
CA MET A 147 -12.45 -5.89 -8.75
C MET A 147 -11.44 -6.47 -7.74
N PHE A 148 -11.57 -6.19 -6.45
CA PHE A 148 -10.67 -6.71 -5.42
C PHE A 148 -10.73 -8.23 -5.33
N LYS A 149 -11.94 -8.80 -5.42
CA LYS A 149 -12.13 -10.24 -5.42
C LYS A 149 -11.47 -10.87 -6.64
N ASP A 150 -11.78 -10.38 -7.83
CA ASP A 150 -11.26 -10.94 -9.09
C ASP A 150 -9.73 -10.83 -9.15
N LEU A 151 -9.18 -9.67 -8.78
CA LEU A 151 -7.74 -9.49 -8.69
C LEU A 151 -7.12 -10.44 -7.65
N GLY A 152 -7.74 -10.57 -6.48
CA GLY A 152 -7.29 -11.49 -5.45
C GLY A 152 -7.24 -12.94 -5.93
N GLU A 153 -8.28 -13.42 -6.62
CA GLU A 153 -8.34 -14.78 -7.19
C GLU A 153 -7.25 -15.02 -8.25
N VAL A 154 -7.01 -14.03 -9.11
CA VAL A 154 -5.92 -14.09 -10.11
C VAL A 154 -4.56 -14.14 -9.42
N LEU A 155 -4.33 -13.29 -8.41
CA LEU A 155 -3.06 -13.28 -7.69
C LEU A 155 -2.84 -14.58 -6.91
N CYS A 156 -3.86 -15.12 -6.23
CA CYS A 156 -3.80 -16.44 -5.58
C CYS A 156 -3.40 -17.54 -6.59
N THR A 157 -4.00 -17.51 -7.79
CA THR A 157 -3.68 -18.48 -8.85
C THR A 157 -2.24 -18.37 -9.31
N ILE A 158 -1.75 -17.15 -9.52
CA ILE A 158 -0.37 -16.89 -9.96
C ILE A 158 0.63 -17.37 -8.91
N THR A 159 0.38 -17.06 -7.64
CA THR A 159 1.38 -17.28 -6.59
C THR A 159 1.23 -18.60 -5.85
N GLY A 160 0.09 -19.29 -6.00
CA GLY A 160 -0.23 -20.50 -5.24
C GLY A 160 -0.47 -20.25 -3.75
N PHE A 161 -0.91 -19.04 -3.37
CA PHE A 161 -1.33 -18.73 -1.99
C PHE A 161 -2.86 -18.85 -1.85
N ASP A 162 -3.32 -19.03 -0.62
CA ASP A 162 -4.75 -19.17 -0.31
C ASP A 162 -5.52 -17.85 -0.31
N SER A 163 -4.83 -16.72 -0.06
CA SER A 163 -5.47 -15.40 0.07
C SER A 163 -4.50 -14.26 -0.23
N PHE A 164 -5.05 -13.10 -0.58
CA PHE A 164 -4.32 -11.85 -0.79
C PHE A 164 -4.92 -10.70 0.01
N SER A 165 -4.04 -9.86 0.55
CA SER A 165 -4.38 -8.54 1.08
C SER A 165 -3.90 -7.46 0.11
N LEU A 166 -4.81 -6.57 -0.30
CA LEU A 166 -4.52 -5.42 -1.18
C LEU A 166 -4.22 -4.14 -0.39
N GLN A 167 -4.11 -4.22 0.94
CA GLN A 167 -3.91 -3.06 1.81
C GLN A 167 -2.50 -2.45 1.72
N PRO A 168 -1.39 -3.23 1.65
CA PRO A 168 -0.06 -2.65 1.57
C PRO A 168 0.15 -1.88 0.25
N ASN A 169 0.50 -0.60 0.36
CA ASN A 169 0.59 0.33 -0.76
C ASN A 169 2.00 0.47 -1.37
N ALA A 170 2.95 -0.34 -0.92
CA ALA A 170 4.32 -0.40 -1.45
C ALA A 170 4.94 -1.78 -1.13
N GLY A 171 5.99 -2.17 -1.85
CA GLY A 171 6.70 -3.44 -1.61
C GLY A 171 7.20 -3.56 -0.16
N ALA A 172 7.89 -2.53 0.33
CA ALA A 172 8.34 -2.47 1.73
C ALA A 172 7.18 -2.49 2.75
N ALA A 173 6.01 -1.93 2.42
CA ALA A 173 4.83 -2.06 3.28
C ALA A 173 4.30 -3.50 3.29
N GLY A 174 4.40 -4.21 2.17
CA GLY A 174 4.09 -5.63 2.05
C GLY A 174 5.06 -6.52 2.83
N GLU A 175 6.36 -6.20 2.83
CA GLU A 175 7.36 -6.82 3.71
C GLU A 175 6.98 -6.68 5.17
N TYR A 176 6.77 -5.44 5.63
CA TYR A 176 6.35 -5.16 6.99
C TYR A 176 5.06 -5.91 7.36
N ALA A 177 4.04 -5.86 6.50
CA ALA A 177 2.78 -6.57 6.73
C ALA A 177 2.97 -8.09 6.83
N GLY A 178 3.75 -8.69 5.91
CA GLY A 178 4.01 -10.13 5.90
C GLY A 178 4.77 -10.60 7.15
N LEU A 179 5.80 -9.85 7.58
CA LEU A 179 6.53 -10.14 8.80
C LEU A 179 5.66 -9.97 10.06
N MET A 180 4.76 -8.98 10.07
CA MET A 180 3.79 -8.81 11.16
C MET A 180 2.76 -9.95 11.22
N VAL A 181 2.35 -10.49 10.07
CA VAL A 181 1.49 -11.69 10.01
C VAL A 181 2.23 -12.93 10.51
N ILE A 182 3.50 -13.12 10.13
CA ILE A 182 4.35 -14.21 10.69
C ILE A 182 4.47 -14.06 12.22
N ARG A 183 4.70 -12.84 12.71
CA ARG A 183 4.75 -12.58 14.15
C ARG A 183 3.41 -12.92 14.82
N ALA A 184 2.29 -12.49 14.26
CA ALA A 184 0.96 -12.82 14.79
C ALA A 184 0.69 -14.34 14.79
N TYR A 185 1.16 -15.05 13.76
CA TYR A 185 1.10 -16.51 13.68
C TYR A 185 1.87 -17.19 14.81
N HIS A 186 3.11 -16.77 15.10
CA HIS A 186 3.87 -17.28 16.24
C HIS A 186 3.19 -16.97 17.58
N LEU A 187 2.70 -15.74 17.76
CA LEU A 187 1.97 -15.33 18.96
C LEU A 187 0.71 -16.19 19.20
N ALA A 188 -0.04 -16.50 18.15
CA ALA A 188 -1.25 -17.31 18.23
C ALA A 188 -0.98 -18.78 18.65
N ARG A 189 0.24 -19.27 18.41
CA ARG A 189 0.69 -20.62 18.82
C ARG A 189 1.36 -20.66 20.20
N GLY A 190 1.53 -19.51 20.85
CA GLY A 190 2.23 -19.40 22.14
C GLY A 190 3.76 -19.22 22.02
N ASP A 191 4.29 -19.12 20.80
CA ASP A 191 5.72 -18.94 20.53
C ASP A 191 6.13 -17.46 20.60
N HIS A 192 5.84 -16.80 21.72
CA HIS A 192 6.04 -15.36 21.88
C HIS A 192 7.50 -14.88 21.79
N HIS A 193 8.43 -15.81 21.90
CA HIS A 193 9.88 -15.56 21.91
C HIS A 193 10.51 -15.60 20.51
N ARG A 194 9.79 -16.09 19.48
CA ARG A 194 10.34 -16.22 18.12
C ARG A 194 10.44 -14.87 17.41
N ASN A 195 11.63 -14.26 17.45
CA ASN A 195 11.91 -12.95 16.88
C ASN A 195 13.14 -12.91 15.95
N VAL A 196 13.85 -14.01 15.72
CA VAL A 196 15.02 -14.04 14.83
C VAL A 196 14.59 -14.12 13.36
N CYS A 197 15.11 -13.22 12.54
CA CYS A 197 14.92 -13.19 11.09
C CYS A 197 16.25 -13.43 10.37
N ILE A 198 16.33 -14.52 9.61
CA ILE A 198 17.49 -14.82 8.77
C ILE A 198 17.34 -14.05 7.45
N ILE A 199 18.40 -13.34 7.04
CA ILE A 199 18.40 -12.53 5.82
C ILE A 199 19.71 -12.76 5.06
N PRO A 200 19.68 -13.25 3.80
CA PRO A 200 20.88 -13.32 2.96
C PRO A 200 21.49 -11.95 2.71
N VAL A 201 22.82 -11.85 2.66
CA VAL A 201 23.53 -10.59 2.36
C VAL A 201 23.23 -10.04 0.95
N SER A 202 22.66 -10.86 0.07
CA SER A 202 22.22 -10.48 -1.27
C SER A 202 20.82 -9.84 -1.30
N ALA A 203 20.07 -9.86 -0.19
CA ALA A 203 18.71 -9.33 -0.14
C ALA A 203 18.64 -7.83 -0.46
N HIS A 204 17.48 -7.37 -0.93
CA HIS A 204 17.22 -5.94 -1.10
C HIS A 204 17.30 -5.22 0.25
N GLY A 205 17.73 -3.95 0.25
CA GLY A 205 17.96 -3.18 1.48
C GLY A 205 16.70 -2.91 2.31
N THR A 206 15.51 -3.07 1.71
CA THR A 206 14.23 -2.99 2.42
C THR A 206 14.03 -4.16 3.38
N ASN A 207 14.50 -5.37 3.04
CA ASN A 207 14.31 -6.57 3.86
C ASN A 207 14.83 -6.40 5.31
N PRO A 208 16.11 -6.06 5.54
CA PRO A 208 16.60 -5.84 6.91
C PRO A 208 15.95 -4.60 7.56
N ALA A 209 15.59 -3.57 6.81
CA ALA A 209 14.91 -2.40 7.36
C ALA A 209 13.49 -2.75 7.87
N SER A 210 12.73 -3.52 7.10
CA SER A 210 11.40 -4.03 7.43
C SER A 210 11.46 -4.97 8.64
N ALA A 211 12.43 -5.90 8.68
CA ALA A 211 12.63 -6.79 9.82
C ALA A 211 12.97 -6.02 11.12
N ALA A 212 13.85 -5.02 11.03
CA ALA A 212 14.17 -4.15 12.16
C ALA A 212 12.93 -3.36 12.63
N MET A 213 12.12 -2.85 11.69
CA MET A 213 10.87 -2.15 12.01
C MET A 213 9.85 -3.07 12.72
N CYS A 214 9.83 -4.36 12.39
CA CYS A 214 9.04 -5.38 13.09
C CYS A 214 9.63 -5.79 14.46
N GLY A 215 10.78 -5.23 14.86
CA GLY A 215 11.46 -5.58 16.13
C GLY A 215 12.12 -6.96 16.11
N MET A 216 12.48 -7.47 14.93
CA MET A 216 13.17 -8.75 14.78
C MET A 216 14.68 -8.62 14.97
N GLU A 217 15.31 -9.66 15.49
CA GLU A 217 16.77 -9.79 15.53
C GLU A 217 17.26 -10.36 14.19
N ILE A 218 18.12 -9.61 13.50
CA ILE A 218 18.55 -9.97 12.14
C ILE A 218 19.83 -10.80 12.21
N VAL A 219 19.79 -11.99 11.61
CA VAL A 219 20.95 -12.86 11.41
C VAL A 219 21.25 -12.92 9.92
N SER A 220 22.40 -12.38 9.52
CA SER A 220 22.82 -12.40 8.12
C SER A 220 23.46 -13.73 7.74
N VAL A 221 23.20 -14.20 6.52
CA VAL A 221 23.87 -15.38 5.93
C VAL A 221 24.55 -15.01 4.61
N GLY A 222 25.75 -15.52 4.41
CA GLY A 222 26.56 -15.29 3.22
C GLY A 222 26.03 -15.98 1.95
N THR A 223 26.74 -15.74 0.85
CA THR A 223 26.55 -16.43 -0.44
C THR A 223 27.71 -17.37 -0.74
N ASP A 224 27.47 -18.39 -1.54
CA ASP A 224 28.52 -19.24 -2.10
C ASP A 224 29.34 -18.51 -3.20
N ALA A 225 30.36 -19.19 -3.75
CA ALA A 225 31.21 -18.62 -4.81
C ALA A 225 30.48 -18.34 -6.14
N LYS A 226 29.25 -18.87 -6.31
CA LYS A 226 28.40 -18.66 -7.49
C LYS A 226 27.32 -17.59 -7.23
N GLY A 227 27.26 -17.04 -6.02
CA GLY A 227 26.29 -16.01 -5.64
C GLY A 227 24.94 -16.56 -5.18
N ASN A 228 24.81 -17.86 -4.92
CA ASN A 228 23.62 -18.46 -4.30
C ASN A 228 23.68 -18.32 -2.78
N ILE A 229 22.57 -18.51 -2.07
CA ILE A 229 22.58 -18.58 -0.61
C ILE A 229 23.46 -19.74 -0.14
N ASN A 230 24.34 -19.48 0.84
CA ASN A 230 25.15 -20.53 1.44
C ASN A 230 24.27 -21.42 2.35
N ILE A 231 23.79 -22.54 1.79
CA ILE A 231 22.86 -23.46 2.49
C ILE A 231 23.44 -23.98 3.80
N GLU A 232 24.74 -24.28 3.86
CA GLU A 232 25.39 -24.78 5.08
C GLU A 232 25.43 -23.71 6.19
N GLU A 233 25.65 -22.46 5.82
CA GLU A 233 25.60 -21.34 6.76
C GLU A 233 24.18 -21.03 7.21
N LEU A 234 23.22 -21.09 6.29
CA LEU A 234 21.79 -20.96 6.60
C LEU A 234 21.31 -22.07 7.54
N ARG A 235 21.74 -23.32 7.30
CA ARG A 235 21.44 -24.47 8.18
C ARG A 235 21.98 -24.24 9.59
N LYS A 236 23.25 -23.85 9.71
CA LYS A 236 23.84 -23.53 11.02
C LYS A 236 23.13 -22.38 11.71
N ALA A 237 22.76 -21.33 10.98
CA ALA A 237 22.03 -20.19 11.52
C ALA A 237 20.63 -20.59 12.02
N ALA A 238 19.90 -21.40 11.24
CA ALA A 238 18.58 -21.91 11.60
C ALA A 238 18.64 -22.83 12.82
N GLU A 239 19.58 -23.77 12.86
CA GLU A 239 19.77 -24.70 13.98
C GLU A 239 20.21 -23.97 15.26
N SER A 240 21.13 -23.02 15.16
CA SER A 240 21.63 -22.25 16.31
C SER A 240 20.57 -21.31 16.90
N ASN A 241 19.59 -20.90 16.08
CA ASN A 241 18.49 -20.03 16.50
C ASN A 241 17.15 -20.77 16.59
N LYS A 242 17.12 -22.10 16.58
CA LYS A 242 15.90 -22.91 16.43
C LYS A 242 14.75 -22.52 17.36
N ASP A 243 15.06 -22.20 18.62
CA ASP A 243 14.06 -21.82 19.60
C ASP A 243 13.49 -20.41 19.32
N ASN A 244 14.32 -19.47 18.84
CA ASN A 244 13.93 -18.08 18.57
C ASN A 244 13.64 -17.80 17.08
N LEU A 245 13.79 -18.77 16.18
CA LEU A 245 13.66 -18.58 14.73
C LEU A 245 12.22 -18.20 14.37
N SER A 246 12.06 -16.99 13.86
CA SER A 246 10.78 -16.44 13.42
C SER A 246 10.59 -16.60 11.92
N ALA A 247 11.55 -16.12 11.13
CA ALA A 247 11.42 -16.07 9.68
C ALA A 247 12.75 -16.17 8.92
N LEU A 248 12.67 -16.57 7.66
CA LEU A 248 13.65 -16.27 6.61
C LEU A 248 13.02 -15.26 5.66
N MET A 249 13.77 -14.24 5.24
CA MET A 249 13.44 -13.43 4.07
C MET A 249 14.31 -13.86 2.90
N VAL A 250 13.69 -14.30 1.81
CA VAL A 250 14.40 -14.75 0.60
C VAL A 250 13.83 -14.08 -0.64
N THR A 251 14.67 -13.71 -1.60
CA THR A 251 14.24 -13.22 -2.90
C THR A 251 14.42 -14.33 -3.91
N TYR A 252 13.37 -14.70 -4.66
CA TYR A 252 13.45 -15.72 -5.70
C TYR A 252 12.83 -15.24 -7.01
N PRO A 253 13.49 -15.39 -8.17
CA PRO A 253 14.93 -15.65 -8.31
C PRO A 253 15.78 -14.61 -7.56
N SER A 254 17.04 -14.92 -7.27
CA SER A 254 17.87 -14.07 -6.42
C SER A 254 18.08 -12.68 -7.03
N THR A 255 18.57 -11.72 -6.24
CA THR A 255 18.90 -10.37 -6.71
C THR A 255 20.03 -10.35 -7.76
N HIS A 256 20.76 -11.46 -7.90
CA HIS A 256 21.72 -11.69 -8.98
C HIS A 256 21.06 -12.17 -10.30
N GLY A 257 19.76 -12.42 -10.32
CA GLY A 257 19.02 -12.93 -11.48
C GLY A 257 19.19 -14.43 -11.70
N VAL A 258 19.52 -15.20 -10.66
CA VAL A 258 19.79 -16.64 -10.74
C VAL A 258 18.67 -17.44 -10.07
N ASN A 259 18.21 -18.49 -10.75
CA ASN A 259 17.31 -19.50 -10.17
C ASN A 259 18.13 -20.47 -9.33
N GLU A 260 18.06 -20.35 -8.01
CA GLU A 260 18.80 -21.23 -7.09
C GLU A 260 18.19 -22.64 -7.06
N GLU A 261 18.99 -23.67 -7.33
CA GLU A 261 18.51 -25.07 -7.38
C GLU A 261 18.02 -25.60 -6.03
N GLY A 262 18.47 -25.03 -4.90
CA GLY A 262 18.18 -25.52 -3.53
C GLY A 262 17.11 -24.74 -2.76
N ILE A 263 16.24 -24.00 -3.43
CA ILE A 263 15.23 -23.16 -2.75
C ILE A 263 14.25 -23.99 -1.90
N ASP A 264 13.90 -25.18 -2.34
CA ASP A 264 13.06 -26.13 -1.60
C ASP A 264 13.74 -26.64 -0.33
N GLU A 265 15.04 -26.94 -0.41
CA GLU A 265 15.86 -27.30 0.75
C GLU A 265 15.94 -26.14 1.74
N ILE A 266 16.16 -24.91 1.26
CA ILE A 266 16.20 -23.70 2.09
C ILE A 266 14.88 -23.53 2.86
N CYS A 267 13.74 -23.58 2.17
CA CYS A 267 12.42 -23.47 2.81
C CYS A 267 12.24 -24.58 3.86
N LYS A 268 12.59 -25.82 3.50
CA LYS A 268 12.49 -26.97 4.40
C LYS A 268 13.32 -26.80 5.66
N ILE A 269 14.56 -26.30 5.56
CA ILE A 269 15.42 -26.05 6.73
C ILE A 269 14.75 -25.08 7.71
N ILE A 270 14.13 -24.01 7.19
CA ILE A 270 13.45 -23.01 8.02
C ILE A 270 12.22 -23.61 8.70
N HIS A 271 11.40 -24.35 7.96
CA HIS A 271 10.20 -25.02 8.47
C HIS A 271 10.55 -26.09 9.52
N ASP A 272 11.56 -26.92 9.28
CA ASP A 272 12.03 -27.96 10.21
C ASP A 272 12.56 -27.36 11.54
N ASN A 273 12.92 -26.07 11.54
CA ASN A 273 13.34 -25.30 12.73
C ASN A 273 12.24 -24.36 13.27
N GLY A 274 11.00 -24.49 12.79
CA GLY A 274 9.83 -23.79 13.32
C GLY A 274 9.63 -22.35 12.84
N GLY A 275 10.46 -21.88 11.90
CA GLY A 275 10.32 -20.56 11.27
C GLY A 275 9.29 -20.54 10.14
N GLN A 276 9.06 -19.36 9.58
CA GLN A 276 8.27 -19.15 8.36
C GLN A 276 9.13 -18.55 7.24
N VAL A 277 8.72 -18.71 6.00
CA VAL A 277 9.43 -18.22 4.83
C VAL A 277 8.67 -17.05 4.22
N TYR A 278 9.25 -15.87 4.35
CA TYR A 278 8.85 -14.68 3.62
C TYR A 278 9.60 -14.65 2.28
N MET A 279 8.87 -14.62 1.17
CA MET A 279 9.46 -14.40 -0.15
C MET A 279 9.27 -12.94 -0.61
N ASP A 280 10.37 -12.28 -0.91
CA ASP A 280 10.37 -11.03 -1.66
C ASP A 280 10.04 -11.32 -3.13
N GLY A 281 8.87 -10.83 -3.57
CA GLY A 281 8.33 -11.07 -4.90
C GLY A 281 8.66 -9.99 -5.93
N ALA A 282 9.62 -9.10 -5.68
CA ALA A 282 10.05 -8.10 -6.66
C ALA A 282 10.48 -8.72 -8.01
N ASN A 283 10.99 -9.96 -7.98
CA ASN A 283 11.44 -10.69 -9.17
C ASN A 283 10.37 -11.65 -9.77
N MET A 284 9.10 -11.49 -9.40
CA MET A 284 8.01 -12.36 -9.89
C MET A 284 7.84 -12.36 -11.40
N ASN A 285 8.31 -11.34 -12.12
CA ASN A 285 8.28 -11.32 -13.58
C ASN A 285 9.05 -12.49 -14.24
N ALA A 286 9.99 -13.10 -13.51
CA ALA A 286 10.69 -14.31 -13.96
C ALA A 286 9.97 -15.62 -13.57
N GLN A 287 8.89 -15.55 -12.78
CA GLN A 287 8.16 -16.71 -12.26
C GLN A 287 6.78 -16.91 -12.91
N VAL A 288 6.04 -15.82 -13.19
CA VAL A 288 4.63 -15.90 -13.64
C VAL A 288 4.48 -16.87 -14.82
N GLY A 289 3.64 -17.90 -14.64
CA GLY A 289 3.36 -18.93 -15.64
C GLY A 289 4.38 -20.09 -15.69
N LEU A 290 5.47 -20.02 -14.93
CA LEU A 290 6.52 -21.04 -14.86
C LEU A 290 6.62 -21.68 -13.47
N ARG A 291 6.52 -20.86 -12.41
CA ARG A 291 6.60 -21.29 -11.01
C ARG A 291 5.74 -20.37 -10.12
N SER A 292 5.39 -20.88 -8.94
CA SER A 292 4.60 -20.18 -7.93
C SER A 292 5.33 -20.19 -6.58
N PRO A 293 5.39 -19.07 -5.84
CA PRO A 293 5.99 -18.99 -4.50
C PRO A 293 5.43 -20.00 -3.49
N GLY A 294 4.11 -20.20 -3.45
CA GLY A 294 3.51 -21.20 -2.57
C GLY A 294 3.97 -22.63 -2.87
N TRP A 295 4.34 -22.92 -4.13
CA TRP A 295 4.83 -24.24 -4.53
C TRP A 295 6.31 -24.48 -4.21
N ILE A 296 7.11 -23.42 -4.01
CA ILE A 296 8.50 -23.55 -3.54
C ILE A 296 8.62 -23.55 -2.02
N GLY A 297 7.49 -23.41 -1.29
CA GLY A 297 7.47 -23.44 0.18
C GLY A 297 7.54 -22.07 0.84
N ALA A 298 7.23 -20.99 0.12
CA ALA A 298 7.01 -19.69 0.76
C ALA A 298 5.67 -19.71 1.51
N ASP A 299 5.63 -19.10 2.70
CA ASP A 299 4.41 -18.97 3.51
C ASP A 299 3.70 -17.63 3.25
N VAL A 300 4.47 -16.60 2.90
CA VAL A 300 3.96 -15.26 2.58
C VAL A 300 4.86 -14.58 1.55
N CYS A 301 4.29 -13.73 0.71
CA CYS A 301 5.00 -12.97 -0.30
C CYS A 301 4.34 -11.61 -0.51
N HIS A 302 5.13 -10.59 -0.84
CA HIS A 302 4.59 -9.37 -1.43
C HIS A 302 4.79 -9.35 -2.95
N LEU A 303 3.96 -8.59 -3.66
CA LEU A 303 4.11 -8.35 -5.09
C LEU A 303 4.28 -6.85 -5.37
N ASN A 304 5.19 -6.51 -6.28
CA ASN A 304 5.25 -5.18 -6.88
C ASN A 304 4.35 -5.17 -8.11
N LEU A 305 3.18 -4.54 -8.00
CA LEU A 305 2.27 -4.37 -9.13
C LEU A 305 2.70 -3.25 -10.09
N HIS A 306 3.54 -2.33 -9.62
CA HIS A 306 4.17 -1.25 -10.39
C HIS A 306 5.35 -1.78 -11.22
#